data_AF-A0A516HC03-F1
#
_entry.id   AF-A0A516HC03-F1
#
_cell.length_a   1.000
_cell.length_b   1.000
_cell.length_c   1.000
_cell.angle_alpha   90.00
_cell.angle_beta   90.00
_cell.angle_gamma   90.00
#
_symmetry.space_group_name_H-M   'P 1'
#
loop_
_entity.id
_entity.type
_entity.pdbx_description
1 polymer ?
#
loop_
_entity_poly.entity_id
_entity_poly.type
_entity_poly.pdbx_seq_one_letter_code
_entity_poly.pdbx_strand_id
1 'polypeptide(L)'
;MKIVRILLLSLCIGYCYANLVMAFELPVVKQVEHWFAGQMNQQEIPWNLFFGVIVAALIPFSCAFLYARSQKWLVSGLSILFAIHFVGNRRSDLWDLNGLFTFFEPLAANSVNWSTLVYMLLILIWPAAYIALLQKADKAVN
;
A
#
# COMPACT_ATOMS: atom_id res chain seq x y z
N MET A 1 12.36 -21.87 -1.61
CA MET A 1 12.25 -21.27 -0.26
C MET A 1 11.25 -22.08 0.56
N LYS A 2 11.48 -22.28 1.86
CA LYS A 2 10.51 -22.95 2.75
C LYS A 2 9.26 -22.04 2.91
N ILE A 3 8.05 -22.60 2.92
CA ILE A 3 6.76 -21.88 3.06
C ILE A 3 6.77 -20.88 4.24
N VAL A 4 7.31 -21.29 5.38
CA VAL A 4 7.43 -20.43 6.58
C VAL A 4 8.20 -19.15 6.29
N ARG A 5 9.27 -19.22 5.48
CA ARG A 5 10.06 -18.04 5.11
C ARG A 5 9.29 -17.08 4.21
N ILE A 6 8.46 -17.61 3.31
CA ILE A 6 7.58 -16.79 2.44
C ILE A 6 6.58 -16.03 3.32
N LEU A 7 5.91 -16.75 4.22
CA LEU A 7 4.91 -16.16 5.12
C LEU A 7 5.52 -15.07 6.01
N LEU A 8 6.67 -15.34 6.65
CA LEU A 8 7.37 -14.34 7.48
C LEU A 8 7.81 -13.13 6.66
N LEU A 9 8.38 -13.34 5.47
CA LEU A 9 8.81 -12.24 4.60
C LEU A 9 7.62 -11.37 4.20
N SER A 10 6.52 -12.00 3.77
CA SER A 10 5.29 -11.30 3.40
C SER A 10 4.65 -10.56 4.56
N LEU A 11 4.67 -11.13 5.77
CA LEU A 11 4.16 -10.48 6.97
C LEU A 11 4.97 -9.23 7.29
N CYS A 12 6.31 -9.32 7.27
CA CYS A 12 7.18 -8.17 7.55
C CYS A 12 7.02 -7.06 6.50
N ILE A 13 6.97 -7.41 5.22
CA ILE A 13 6.78 -6.45 4.12
C ILE A 13 5.39 -5.81 4.23
N GLY A 14 4.34 -6.61 4.44
CA GLY A 14 2.97 -6.12 4.59
C GLY A 14 2.80 -5.20 5.80
N TYR A 15 3.40 -5.55 6.93
CA TYR A 15 3.38 -4.70 8.13
C TYR A 15 4.15 -3.39 7.94
N CYS A 16 5.35 -3.45 7.35
CA CYS A 16 6.13 -2.27 7.03
C CYS A 16 5.35 -1.35 6.08
N TYR A 17 4.73 -1.94 5.07
CA TYR A 17 3.97 -1.21 4.07
C TYR A 17 2.70 -0.58 4.65
N ALA A 18 1.95 -1.30 5.48
CA ALA A 18 0.80 -0.76 6.20
C ALA A 18 1.18 0.45 7.06
N ASN A 19 2.24 0.33 7.86
CA ASN A 19 2.71 1.44 8.69
C ASN A 19 3.13 2.65 7.87
N LEU A 20 3.77 2.44 6.74
CA LEU A 20 4.13 3.51 5.83
C LEU A 20 2.88 4.23 5.33
N VAL A 21 1.89 3.49 4.83
CA VAL A 21 0.64 4.07 4.34
C VAL A 21 -0.11 4.80 5.46
N MET A 22 -0.21 4.23 6.67
CA MET A 22 -0.88 4.86 7.82
C MET A 22 -0.15 6.13 8.30
N ALA A 23 1.18 6.13 8.35
CA ALA A 23 1.97 7.29 8.76
C ALA A 23 1.76 8.49 7.84
N PHE A 24 1.54 8.24 6.54
CA PHE A 24 1.33 9.29 5.56
C PHE A 24 -0.15 9.58 5.24
N GLU A 25 -1.09 8.77 5.72
CA GLU A 25 -2.53 8.90 5.51
C GLU A 25 -3.04 10.31 5.84
N LEU A 26 -2.86 10.73 7.09
CA LEU A 26 -3.52 11.89 7.67
C LEU A 26 -3.12 13.20 6.99
N PRO A 27 -1.83 13.43 6.67
CA PRO A 27 -1.43 14.63 5.95
C PRO A 27 -1.83 14.61 4.47
N VAL A 28 -1.60 13.49 3.77
CA VAL A 28 -1.76 13.36 2.32
C VAL A 28 -3.24 13.42 1.91
N VAL A 29 -4.11 12.69 2.60
CA VAL A 29 -5.55 12.66 2.30
C VAL A 29 -6.18 14.01 2.58
N LYS A 30 -5.92 14.60 3.76
CA LYS A 30 -6.49 15.92 4.11
C LYS A 30 -6.05 17.01 3.14
N GLN A 31 -4.78 17.01 2.73
CA GLN A 31 -4.26 18.02 1.80
C GLN A 31 -4.84 17.85 0.39
N VAL A 32 -5.10 16.62 -0.07
CA VAL A 32 -5.81 16.40 -1.34
C VAL A 32 -7.27 16.83 -1.25
N GLU A 33 -7.95 16.54 -0.15
CA GLU A 33 -9.32 17.00 0.08
C GLU A 33 -9.41 18.54 0.07
N HIS A 34 -8.50 19.23 0.77
CA HIS A 34 -8.43 20.69 0.75
C HIS A 34 -8.08 21.27 -0.63
N TRP A 35 -7.19 20.61 -1.39
CA TRP A 35 -6.85 21.03 -2.74
C TRP A 35 -8.05 20.91 -3.70
N PHE A 36 -8.77 19.78 -3.70
CA PHE A 36 -9.97 19.61 -4.51
C PHE A 36 -11.12 20.52 -4.07
N ALA A 37 -11.21 20.86 -2.79
CA ALA A 37 -12.17 21.84 -2.28
C ALA A 37 -11.83 23.29 -2.68
N GLY A 38 -10.73 23.53 -3.38
CA GLY A 38 -10.27 24.87 -3.75
C GLY A 38 -9.78 25.70 -2.56
N GLN A 39 -9.48 25.05 -1.44
CA GLN A 39 -9.08 25.68 -0.18
C GLN A 39 -7.55 25.80 -0.05
N MET A 40 -6.78 25.34 -1.04
CA MET A 40 -5.32 25.48 -1.10
C MET A 40 -4.89 26.12 -2.42
N ASN A 41 -3.93 27.05 -2.32
CA ASN A 41 -3.25 27.57 -3.51
C ASN A 41 -2.31 26.50 -4.09
N GLN A 42 -2.11 26.47 -5.42
CA GLN A 42 -1.26 25.45 -6.07
C GLN A 42 0.19 25.38 -5.52
N GLN A 43 0.69 26.46 -4.92
CA GLN A 43 2.01 26.51 -4.29
C GLN A 43 2.08 25.81 -2.92
N GLU A 44 0.94 25.50 -2.31
CA GLU A 44 0.86 24.80 -1.02
C GLU A 44 0.75 23.27 -1.22
N ILE A 45 0.66 22.79 -2.47
CA ILE A 45 0.57 21.36 -2.74
C ILE A 45 1.87 20.69 -2.27
N PRO A 46 1.81 19.74 -1.33
CA PRO A 46 2.95 19.08 -0.70
C PRO A 46 3.54 18.00 -1.62
N TRP A 47 3.89 18.36 -2.87
CA TRP A 47 4.37 17.41 -3.88
C TRP A 47 5.50 16.52 -3.35
N ASN A 48 6.41 17.10 -2.57
CA ASN A 48 7.52 16.37 -1.94
C ASN A 48 7.04 15.26 -1.01
N LEU A 49 5.96 15.50 -0.26
CA LEU A 49 5.35 14.50 0.60
C LEU A 49 4.72 13.39 -0.24
N PHE A 50 3.90 13.74 -1.23
CA PHE A 50 3.26 12.80 -2.15
C PHE A 50 4.28 11.89 -2.85
N PHE A 51 5.28 12.49 -3.49
CA PHE A 51 6.36 11.74 -4.14
C PHE A 51 7.14 10.91 -3.13
N GLY A 52 7.38 11.42 -1.92
CA GLY A 52 8.00 10.69 -0.83
C GLY A 52 7.25 9.40 -0.48
N VAL A 53 5.92 9.44 -0.35
CA VAL A 53 5.10 8.23 -0.10
C VAL A 53 5.18 7.25 -1.24
N ILE A 54 5.02 7.75 -2.48
CA ILE A 54 5.02 6.93 -3.69
C ILE A 54 6.35 6.20 -3.85
N VAL A 55 7.46 6.90 -3.61
CA VAL A 55 8.82 6.34 -3.67
C VAL A 55 9.09 5.40 -2.51
N ALA A 56 8.71 5.77 -1.29
CA ALA A 56 8.95 4.92 -0.12
C ALA A 56 8.11 3.63 -0.16
N ALA A 57 6.94 3.67 -0.78
CA ALA A 57 6.11 2.51 -1.09
C ALA A 57 6.80 1.50 -2.03
N LEU A 58 7.83 1.90 -2.78
CA LEU A 58 8.59 0.98 -3.65
C LEU A 58 9.57 0.10 -2.87
N ILE A 59 10.03 0.56 -1.71
CA ILE A 59 11.09 -0.09 -0.93
C ILE A 59 10.68 -1.50 -0.49
N PRO A 60 9.49 -1.72 0.13
CA PRO A 60 9.10 -3.06 0.60
C PRO A 60 8.95 -4.07 -0.56
N PHE A 61 8.45 -3.62 -1.72
CA PHE A 61 8.26 -4.50 -2.89
C PHE A 61 9.55 -4.73 -3.68
N SER A 62 10.50 -3.79 -3.63
CA SER A 62 11.87 -4.02 -4.09
C SER A 62 12.55 -5.11 -3.25
N CYS A 63 12.35 -5.10 -1.93
CA CYS A 63 12.82 -6.17 -1.06
C CYS A 63 12.17 -7.52 -1.41
N ALA A 64 10.86 -7.57 -1.68
CA ALA A 64 10.20 -8.81 -2.15
C ALA A 64 10.87 -9.37 -3.42
N PHE A 65 11.21 -8.51 -4.37
CA PHE A 65 11.88 -8.90 -5.61
C PHE A 65 13.30 -9.43 -5.37
N LEU A 66 14.10 -8.74 -4.54
CA LEU A 66 15.48 -9.12 -4.26
C LEU A 66 15.57 -10.43 -3.46
N TYR A 67 14.73 -10.60 -2.43
CA TYR A 67 14.80 -11.75 -1.53
C TYR A 67 14.00 -12.96 -1.99
N ALA A 68 13.07 -12.80 -2.93
CA ALA A 68 12.21 -13.87 -3.44
C ALA A 68 11.95 -13.78 -4.94
N ARG A 69 12.98 -13.57 -5.76
CA ARG A 69 12.88 -13.35 -7.22
C ARG A 69 12.01 -14.38 -7.97
N SER A 70 12.09 -15.66 -7.60
CA SER A 70 11.30 -16.75 -8.20
C SER A 70 9.85 -16.83 -7.71
N GLN A 71 9.52 -16.17 -6.59
CA GLN A 71 8.21 -16.19 -5.93
C GLN A 71 7.67 -14.78 -5.69
N LYS A 72 8.18 -13.79 -6.45
CA LYS A 72 7.92 -12.36 -6.26
C LYS A 72 6.42 -12.03 -6.23
N TRP A 73 5.63 -12.65 -7.09
CA TRP A 73 4.18 -12.47 -7.13
C TRP A 73 3.48 -12.99 -5.87
N LEU A 74 3.87 -14.17 -5.40
CA LEU A 74 3.30 -14.75 -4.19
C LEU A 74 3.67 -13.90 -2.97
N VAL A 75 4.95 -13.56 -2.82
CA VAL A 75 5.42 -12.75 -1.68
C VAL A 75 4.73 -11.38 -1.68
N SER A 76 4.67 -10.73 -2.83
CA SER A 76 4.08 -9.40 -2.93
C SER A 76 2.57 -9.41 -2.75
N GLY A 77 1.86 -10.39 -3.34
CA GLY A 77 0.42 -10.54 -3.16
C GLY A 77 0.04 -10.79 -1.70
N LEU A 78 0.77 -11.69 -1.01
CA LEU A 78 0.60 -11.90 0.43
C LEU A 78 0.93 -10.63 1.24
N SER A 79 1.96 -9.88 0.84
CA SER A 79 2.31 -8.62 1.52
C SER A 79 1.20 -7.57 1.39
N ILE A 80 0.58 -7.48 0.20
CA ILE A 80 -0.59 -6.61 -0.03
C ILE A 80 -1.75 -7.07 0.85
N LEU A 81 -2.05 -8.37 0.91
CA LEU A 81 -3.12 -8.90 1.78
C LEU A 81 -2.89 -8.58 3.26
N PHE A 82 -1.68 -8.77 3.76
CA PHE A 82 -1.34 -8.38 5.13
C PHE A 82 -1.45 -6.86 5.33
N ALA A 83 -1.03 -6.06 4.34
CA ALA A 83 -1.15 -4.61 4.44
C ALA A 83 -2.61 -4.15 4.52
N ILE A 84 -3.49 -4.72 3.69
CA ILE A 84 -4.94 -4.48 3.75
C ILE A 84 -5.48 -4.83 5.14
N HIS A 85 -5.12 -6.01 5.65
CA HIS A 85 -5.56 -6.47 6.96
C HIS A 85 -5.16 -5.51 8.08
N PHE A 86 -3.88 -5.10 8.13
CA PHE A 86 -3.39 -4.18 9.15
C PHE A 86 -4.02 -2.78 9.03
N VAL A 87 -4.20 -2.28 7.81
CA VAL A 87 -4.84 -0.98 7.59
C VAL A 87 -6.33 -1.01 7.96
N GLY A 88 -7.04 -2.09 7.66
CA GLY A 88 -8.42 -2.26 8.10
C GLY A 88 -8.56 -2.31 9.62
N ASN A 89 -7.58 -2.90 10.31
CA ASN A 89 -7.52 -2.98 11.77
C ASN A 89 -6.87 -1.76 12.45
N ARG A 90 -6.63 -0.65 11.74
CA ARG A 90 -5.92 0.51 12.30
C ARG A 90 -6.57 1.14 13.55
N ARG A 91 -7.87 0.88 13.79
CA ARG A 91 -8.64 1.37 14.95
C ARG A 91 -9.01 0.28 15.96
N SER A 92 -8.61 -0.96 15.71
CA SER A 92 -8.96 -2.14 16.49
C SER A 92 -7.69 -2.95 16.81
N ASP A 93 -7.85 -4.18 17.29
CA ASP A 93 -6.74 -5.10 17.44
C ASP A 93 -6.16 -5.43 16.06
N LEU A 94 -4.83 -5.29 15.90
CA LEU A 94 -4.10 -5.57 14.66
C LEU A 94 -4.34 -6.99 14.14
N TRP A 95 -4.66 -7.94 15.03
CA TRP A 95 -4.85 -9.34 14.71
C TRP A 95 -6.32 -9.74 14.51
N ASP A 96 -7.26 -8.79 14.58
CA ASP A 96 -8.67 -9.08 14.31
C ASP A 96 -8.84 -9.60 12.88
N LEU A 97 -9.37 -10.82 12.73
CA LEU A 97 -9.59 -11.46 11.44
C LEU A 97 -10.50 -10.64 10.51
N ASN A 98 -11.29 -9.72 11.06
CA ASN A 98 -12.18 -8.85 10.31
C ASN A 98 -11.48 -7.72 9.56
N GLY A 99 -10.18 -7.47 9.79
CA GLY A 99 -9.46 -6.33 9.18
C GLY A 99 -9.55 -6.27 7.66
N LEU A 100 -9.58 -7.41 6.96
CA LEU A 100 -9.80 -7.43 5.52
C LEU A 100 -11.18 -6.88 5.14
N PHE A 101 -12.22 -7.26 5.87
CA PHE A 101 -13.59 -6.80 5.62
C PHE A 101 -13.74 -5.32 5.98
N THR A 102 -13.20 -4.89 7.12
CA THR A 102 -13.23 -3.49 7.56
C THR A 102 -12.53 -2.57 6.57
N PHE A 103 -11.47 -3.02 5.90
CA PHE A 103 -10.83 -2.24 4.84
C PHE A 103 -11.77 -1.96 3.65
N PHE A 104 -12.55 -2.96 3.23
CA PHE A 104 -13.46 -2.84 2.08
C PHE A 104 -14.87 -2.36 2.44
N GLU A 105 -15.19 -2.24 3.72
CA GLU A 105 -16.49 -1.76 4.22
C GLU A 105 -16.96 -0.46 3.54
N PRO A 106 -16.10 0.56 3.31
CA PRO A 106 -16.54 1.78 2.64
C PRO A 106 -17.03 1.57 1.20
N LEU A 107 -16.56 0.52 0.51
CA LEU A 107 -17.02 0.15 -0.83
C LEU A 107 -18.37 -0.54 -0.79
N ALA A 108 -18.63 -1.35 0.24
CA ALA A 108 -19.88 -2.07 0.41
C ALA A 108 -21.02 -1.16 0.88
N ALA A 109 -20.71 -0.16 1.71
CA ALA A 109 -21.69 0.74 2.32
C ALA A 109 -22.06 1.96 1.43
N ASN A 110 -21.61 2.04 0.17
CA ASN A 110 -21.72 3.23 -0.69
C ASN A 110 -21.19 4.52 -0.03
N SER A 111 -20.30 4.40 0.96
CA SER A 111 -19.66 5.52 1.66
C SER A 111 -18.25 5.77 1.10
N VAL A 112 -18.08 5.58 -0.20
CA VAL A 112 -16.81 5.77 -0.89
C VAL A 112 -16.50 7.26 -0.92
N ASN A 113 -15.54 7.67 -0.09
CA ASN A 113 -14.99 9.02 -0.10
C ASN A 113 -13.60 9.01 -0.77
N TRP A 114 -13.02 10.19 -0.92
CA TRP A 114 -11.70 10.35 -1.52
C TRP A 114 -10.60 9.61 -0.77
N SER A 115 -10.68 9.57 0.57
CA SER A 115 -9.78 8.77 1.40
C SER A 115 -9.78 7.30 0.99
N THR A 116 -10.96 6.68 0.84
CA THR A 116 -11.10 5.29 0.38
C THR A 116 -10.44 5.06 -0.97
N LEU A 117 -10.64 5.97 -1.94
CA LEU A 117 -10.04 5.85 -3.27
C LEU A 117 -8.51 5.96 -3.23
N VAL A 118 -7.98 6.91 -2.46
CA VAL A 118 -6.54 7.07 -2.25
C VAL A 118 -5.94 5.81 -1.61
N TYR A 119 -6.66 5.20 -0.66
CA TYR A 119 -6.24 3.94 -0.04
C TYR A 119 -6.20 2.77 -1.00
N MET A 120 -7.20 2.61 -1.86
CA MET A 120 -7.17 1.56 -2.88
C MET A 120 -6.04 1.80 -3.89
N LEU A 121 -5.83 3.05 -4.31
CA LEU A 121 -4.76 3.41 -5.22
C LEU A 121 -3.39 3.10 -4.61
N LEU A 122 -3.16 3.51 -3.36
CA LEU A 122 -1.90 3.27 -2.69
C LEU A 122 -1.72 1.79 -2.38
N ILE A 123 -2.63 1.12 -1.67
CA ILE A 123 -2.37 -0.23 -1.14
C ILE A 123 -2.48 -1.34 -2.20
N LEU A 124 -3.35 -1.18 -3.20
CA LEU A 124 -3.61 -2.22 -4.20
C LEU A 124 -2.95 -1.89 -5.52
N ILE A 125 -3.31 -0.75 -6.11
CA ILE A 125 -2.98 -0.46 -7.50
C ILE A 125 -1.49 -0.14 -7.66
N TRP A 126 -0.93 0.69 -6.79
CA TRP A 126 0.46 1.12 -6.89
C TRP A 126 1.47 -0.03 -6.73
N PRO A 127 1.40 -0.88 -5.68
CA PRO A 127 2.19 -2.09 -5.56
C PRO A 127 2.05 -3.01 -6.76
N ALA A 128 0.83 -3.30 -7.21
CA ALA A 128 0.59 -4.19 -8.34
C ALA A 128 1.24 -3.66 -9.63
N ALA A 129 1.09 -2.36 -9.90
CA ALA A 129 1.72 -1.70 -11.03
C ALA A 129 3.26 -1.78 -10.95
N TYR A 130 3.83 -1.53 -9.77
CA TYR A 130 5.27 -1.58 -9.57
C TYR A 130 5.85 -3.00 -9.75
N ILE A 131 5.20 -4.02 -9.20
CA ILE A 131 5.60 -5.42 -9.37
C ILE A 131 5.56 -5.81 -10.85
N ALA A 132 4.54 -5.38 -11.59
CA ALA A 132 4.42 -5.61 -13.03
C ALA A 132 5.56 -4.92 -13.81
N LEU A 133 5.91 -3.69 -13.45
CA LEU A 133 7.04 -2.96 -14.03
C LEU A 133 8.38 -3.67 -13.76
N LEU A 134 8.62 -4.09 -12.52
CA LEU A 134 9.81 -4.87 -12.16
C LEU A 134 9.91 -6.17 -12.96
N GLN A 135 8.79 -6.87 -13.16
CA GLN A 135 8.79 -8.08 -13.99
C GLN A 135 9.14 -7.78 -15.45
N LYS A 136 8.61 -6.69 -16.01
CA LYS A 136 8.92 -6.29 -17.38
C LYS A 136 10.41 -5.96 -17.54
N ALA A 137 10.98 -5.25 -16.57
CA ALA A 137 12.41 -4.94 -16.55
C ALA A 137 13.26 -6.22 -16.43
N ASP A 138 12.90 -7.14 -15.54
CA ASP A 138 13.57 -8.44 -15.34
C ASP A 138 13.61 -9.29 -16.63
N LYS A 139 12.53 -9.23 -17.44
CA LYS A 139 12.45 -9.92 -18.74
C LYS A 139 13.22 -9.23 -19.86
N ALA A 140 13.56 -7.95 -19.73
CA ALA A 140 14.29 -7.22 -20.76
C ALA A 140 15.82 -7.39 -20.63
N VAL A 141 16.28 -7.81 -19.44
CA VAL A 141 17.71 -7.99 -19.11
C VAL A 141 18.17 -9.45 -19.28
N ASN A 142 17.25 -10.41 -19.25
CA ASN A 142 17.52 -11.84 -19.48
C ASN A 142 16.93 -12.28 -20.82
#